data_AF-A0A941K9H6-F1
#
_entry.id   AF-A0A941K9H6-F1
#
_cell.length_a   1.000
_cell.length_b   1.000
_cell.length_c   1.000
_cell.angle_alpha   90.00
_cell.angle_beta   90.00
_cell.angle_gamma   90.00
#
_symmetry.space_group_name_H-M   'P 1'
#
loop_
_entity.id
_entity.type
_entity.pdbx_description
1 polymer ?
#
loop_
_entity_poly.entity_id
_entity_poly.type
_entity_poly.pdbx_seq_one_letter_code
_entity_poly.pdbx_strand_id
1 'polypeptide(L)'
;MMTSLRARAVSVHLLTATGAVFSMLAIIAAANSAWETMYLWLVVAFAVDGLDGPLARRYDVKTHAAQIDGVLLDLIIDFLTYVFIPAFALYQSGLLPGWTGWFGVLLIAFASSVYFADTRMKTDDNSFWGFPGCWNMVVLVFFATEPHWIIMVGIILVLTAAMFLPLKFIHPVRTKRWRALTLPMAALWVGLALFGTLRNFVMPDWSVTLLILVSLYLLFAGIAQQAIPEKAR
;
A
#
# COMPACT_ATOMS: atom_id res chain seq x y z
N MET A 1 -19.55 1.12 32.79
CA MET A 1 -19.06 0.08 31.84
C MET A 1 -19.24 0.50 30.38
N MET A 2 -20.40 1.01 29.93
CA MET A 2 -20.59 1.56 28.56
C MET A 2 -19.63 2.72 28.21
N THR A 3 -19.26 3.55 29.19
CA THR A 3 -18.30 4.66 29.00
C THR A 3 -16.88 4.19 28.66
N SER A 4 -16.44 3.02 29.15
CA SER A 4 -15.10 2.50 28.87
C SER A 4 -15.02 1.82 27.49
N LEU A 5 -16.09 1.15 27.05
CA LEU A 5 -16.14 0.55 25.70
C LEU A 5 -16.22 1.63 24.62
N ARG A 6 -17.03 2.67 24.81
CA ARG A 6 -17.05 3.83 23.92
C ARG A 6 -15.70 4.51 23.85
N ALA A 7 -15.03 4.74 24.99
CA ALA A 7 -13.69 5.33 25.00
C ALA A 7 -12.67 4.47 24.26
N ARG A 8 -12.71 3.14 24.44
CA ARG A 8 -11.85 2.19 23.69
C ARG A 8 -12.14 2.24 22.18
N ALA A 9 -13.40 2.24 21.77
CA ALA A 9 -13.77 2.33 20.36
C ALA A 9 -13.30 3.65 19.72
N VAL A 10 -13.49 4.78 20.39
CA VAL A 10 -12.97 6.08 19.94
C VAL A 10 -11.44 6.06 19.87
N SER A 11 -10.75 5.43 20.84
CA SER A 11 -9.29 5.33 20.80
C SER A 11 -8.76 4.55 19.61
N VAL A 12 -9.53 3.60 19.05
CA VAL A 12 -9.15 2.93 17.80
C VAL A 12 -9.18 3.90 16.62
N HIS A 13 -10.21 4.74 16.51
CA HIS A 13 -10.24 5.78 15.47
C HIS A 13 -9.11 6.80 15.64
N LEU A 14 -8.80 7.19 16.87
CA LEU A 14 -7.67 8.08 17.14
C LEU A 14 -6.33 7.43 16.80
N LEU A 15 -6.19 6.12 17.05
CA LEU A 15 -5.03 5.34 16.62
C LEU A 15 -4.91 5.35 15.10
N THR A 16 -5.98 5.00 14.36
CA THR A 16 -5.99 5.11 12.90
C THR A 16 -5.58 6.51 12.46
N ALA A 17 -6.17 7.57 13.05
CA ALA A 17 -5.86 8.96 12.72
C ALA A 17 -4.38 9.37 12.93
N THR A 18 -3.61 8.67 13.76
CA THR A 18 -2.15 8.90 13.86
C THR A 18 -1.43 8.63 12.54
N GLY A 19 -2.00 7.81 11.65
CA GLY A 19 -1.50 7.61 10.28
C GLY A 19 -1.39 8.92 9.49
N ALA A 20 -2.26 9.90 9.72
CA ALA A 20 -2.14 11.23 9.11
C ALA A 20 -0.90 12.00 9.63
N VAL A 21 -0.57 11.84 10.92
CA VAL A 21 0.65 12.43 11.52
C VAL A 21 1.89 11.79 10.90
N PHE A 22 1.93 10.46 10.81
CA PHE A 22 3.05 9.76 10.17
C PHE A 22 3.18 10.09 8.68
N SER A 23 2.05 10.26 7.98
CA SER A 23 2.03 10.76 6.60
C SER A 23 2.65 12.15 6.48
N MET A 24 2.34 13.05 7.41
CA MET A 24 2.94 14.39 7.44
C MET A 24 4.45 14.33 7.69
N LEU A 25 4.91 13.48 8.61
CA LEU A 25 6.34 13.30 8.86
C LEU A 25 7.06 12.69 7.64
N ALA A 26 6.41 11.74 6.96
CA ALA A 26 6.92 11.14 5.75
C ALA A 26 7.05 12.15 4.59
N ILE A 27 6.04 12.99 4.34
CA ILE A 27 6.11 13.98 3.26
C ILE A 27 7.15 15.08 3.55
N ILE A 28 7.31 15.49 4.81
CA ILE A 28 8.38 16.42 5.21
C ILE A 28 9.75 15.80 4.95
N ALA A 29 9.95 14.53 5.30
CA ALA A 29 11.20 13.82 5.02
C ALA A 29 11.45 13.70 3.50
N ALA A 30 10.42 13.35 2.72
CA ALA A 30 10.49 13.28 1.27
C ALA A 30 10.87 14.62 0.63
N ALA A 31 10.29 15.73 1.12
CA ALA A 31 10.58 17.07 0.62
C ALA A 31 12.04 17.49 0.87
N ASN A 32 12.64 16.96 1.93
CA ASN A 32 14.07 17.14 2.24
C ASN A 32 14.96 16.07 1.62
N SER A 33 14.43 15.21 0.74
CA SER A 33 15.14 14.07 0.13
C SER A 33 15.72 13.07 1.15
N ALA A 34 15.16 13.00 2.35
CA ALA A 34 15.52 12.03 3.40
C ALA A 34 14.69 10.74 3.20
N TRP A 35 15.03 9.98 2.18
CA TRP A 35 14.23 8.84 1.69
C TRP A 35 14.09 7.73 2.72
N GLU A 36 15.17 7.40 3.40
CA GLU A 36 15.18 6.41 4.48
C GLU A 36 14.21 6.82 5.60
N THR A 37 14.23 8.09 5.98
CA THR A 37 13.34 8.62 7.02
C THR A 37 11.88 8.62 6.54
N MET A 38 11.62 8.97 5.29
CA MET A 38 10.29 8.89 4.68
C MET A 38 9.74 7.46 4.76
N TYR A 39 10.50 6.47 4.28
CA TYR A 39 10.05 5.08 4.28
C TYR A 39 9.90 4.51 5.69
N LEU A 40 10.74 4.90 6.65
CA LEU A 40 10.54 4.53 8.06
C LEU A 40 9.19 5.02 8.59
N TRP A 41 8.79 6.25 8.30
CA TRP A 41 7.47 6.76 8.68
C TRP A 41 6.33 6.03 7.98
N LEU A 42 6.49 5.66 6.70
CA LEU A 42 5.51 4.84 5.99
C LEU A 42 5.40 3.43 6.60
N VAL A 43 6.50 2.83 7.06
CA VAL A 43 6.48 1.54 7.78
C VAL A 43 5.77 1.66 9.14
N VAL A 44 5.97 2.76 9.87
CA VAL A 44 5.23 3.03 11.12
C VAL A 44 3.74 3.19 10.84
N ALA A 45 3.36 3.95 9.80
CA ALA A 45 1.97 4.09 9.40
C ALA A 45 1.34 2.73 9.00
N PHE A 46 2.08 1.91 8.24
CA PHE A 46 1.67 0.55 7.87
C PHE A 46 1.46 -0.35 9.09
N ALA A 47 2.29 -0.23 10.12
CA ALA A 47 2.11 -0.97 11.36
C ALA A 47 0.81 -0.57 12.08
N VAL A 48 0.43 0.71 12.02
CA VAL A 48 -0.85 1.20 12.60
C VAL A 48 -2.05 0.64 11.84
N ASP A 49 -2.05 0.72 10.51
CA ASP A 49 -3.09 0.13 9.64
C ASP A 49 -3.26 -1.38 9.91
N GLY A 50 -2.15 -2.11 10.02
CA GLY A 50 -2.18 -3.54 10.37
C GLY A 50 -2.85 -3.86 11.73
N LEU A 51 -2.82 -2.92 12.69
CA LEU A 51 -3.36 -3.09 14.04
C LEU A 51 -4.80 -2.59 14.18
N ASP A 52 -5.19 -1.55 13.46
CA ASP A 52 -6.46 -0.89 13.68
C ASP A 52 -7.67 -1.76 13.28
N GLY A 53 -7.58 -2.52 12.19
CA GLY A 53 -8.66 -3.39 11.72
C GLY A 53 -9.00 -4.49 12.72
N PRO A 54 -8.02 -5.25 13.24
CA PRO A 54 -8.24 -6.18 14.35
C PRO A 54 -8.84 -5.53 15.60
N LEU A 55 -8.34 -4.36 16.01
CA LEU A 55 -8.85 -3.64 17.19
C LEU A 55 -10.27 -3.11 16.97
N ALA A 56 -10.58 -2.62 15.76
CA ALA A 56 -11.89 -2.14 15.36
C ALA A 56 -12.95 -3.23 15.46
N ARG A 57 -12.60 -4.46 15.04
CA ARG A 57 -13.45 -5.65 15.22
C ARG A 57 -13.58 -6.06 16.68
N ARG A 58 -12.48 -6.03 17.45
CA ARG A 58 -12.46 -6.41 18.86
C ARG A 58 -13.33 -5.51 19.74
N TYR A 59 -13.35 -4.21 19.46
CA TYR A 59 -14.11 -3.22 20.23
C TYR A 59 -15.43 -2.80 19.58
N ASP A 60 -15.82 -3.45 18.49
CA ASP A 60 -17.05 -3.20 17.74
C ASP A 60 -17.33 -1.70 17.54
N VAL A 61 -16.41 -1.03 16.85
CA VAL A 61 -16.41 0.43 16.67
C VAL A 61 -17.64 0.95 15.94
N LYS A 62 -18.25 0.12 15.08
CA LYS A 62 -19.48 0.47 14.35
C LYS A 62 -20.66 0.67 15.29
N THR A 63 -20.69 -0.04 16.41
CA THR A 63 -21.74 0.10 17.43
C THR A 63 -21.35 1.13 18.48
N HIS A 64 -20.10 1.08 18.96
CA HIS A 64 -19.67 1.87 20.13
C HIS A 64 -19.13 3.27 19.80
N ALA A 65 -18.80 3.55 18.54
CA ALA A 65 -18.29 4.84 18.06
C ALA A 65 -18.81 5.20 16.66
N ALA A 66 -20.09 4.90 16.38
CA ALA A 66 -20.73 5.05 15.08
C ALA A 66 -20.64 6.46 14.44
N GLN A 67 -20.36 7.50 15.23
CA GLN A 67 -20.20 8.86 14.72
C GLN A 67 -18.94 9.08 13.86
N ILE A 68 -17.97 8.14 13.85
CA ILE A 68 -16.78 8.19 12.99
C ILE A 68 -16.83 7.01 12.02
N ASP A 69 -16.78 7.30 10.72
CA ASP A 69 -16.62 6.28 9.70
C ASP A 69 -15.15 5.84 9.64
N GLY A 70 -14.86 4.71 10.28
CA GLY A 70 -13.52 4.12 10.28
C GLY A 70 -13.05 3.66 8.90
N VAL A 71 -13.96 3.33 7.98
CA VAL A 71 -13.57 2.92 6.61
C VAL A 71 -13.17 4.14 5.81
N LEU A 72 -13.91 5.24 5.92
CA LEU A 72 -13.52 6.49 5.27
C LEU A 72 -12.20 7.03 5.82
N LEU A 73 -12.02 6.99 7.15
CA LEU A 73 -10.77 7.43 7.79
C LEU A 73 -9.56 6.61 7.29
N ASP A 74 -9.71 5.29 7.23
CA ASP A 74 -8.71 4.36 6.69
C ASP A 74 -8.36 4.69 5.23
N LEU A 75 -9.37 4.87 4.37
CA LEU A 75 -9.18 5.23 2.96
C LEU A 75 -8.42 6.56 2.76
N ILE A 76 -8.64 7.56 3.62
CA ILE A 76 -7.90 8.83 3.57
C ILE A 76 -6.41 8.57 3.85
N ILE A 77 -6.10 7.74 4.84
CA ILE A 77 -4.73 7.46 5.26
C ILE A 77 -4.03 6.56 4.25
N ASP A 78 -4.70 5.53 3.75
CA ASP A 78 -4.21 4.69 2.67
C ASP A 78 -3.90 5.52 1.42
N PHE A 79 -4.76 6.47 1.05
CA PHE A 79 -4.48 7.35 -0.08
C PHE A 79 -3.22 8.19 0.14
N LEU A 80 -3.01 8.71 1.35
CA LEU A 80 -1.79 9.48 1.67
C LEU A 80 -0.54 8.60 1.63
N THR A 81 -0.58 7.44 2.29
CA THR A 81 0.60 6.58 2.53
C THR A 81 0.93 5.68 1.35
N TYR A 82 -0.07 5.15 0.65
CA TYR A 82 0.11 4.20 -0.45
C TYR A 82 0.17 4.88 -1.81
N VAL A 83 -0.41 6.07 -1.97
CA VAL A 83 -0.48 6.75 -3.28
C VAL A 83 0.31 8.06 -3.26
N PHE A 84 -0.12 9.01 -2.44
CA PHE A 84 0.26 10.41 -2.60
C PHE A 84 1.74 10.65 -2.26
N ILE A 85 2.21 10.16 -1.11
CA ILE A 85 3.61 10.30 -0.69
C ILE A 85 4.55 9.55 -1.64
N PRO A 86 4.30 8.29 -2.04
CA PRO A 86 5.12 7.59 -3.03
C PRO A 86 5.19 8.32 -4.39
N ALA A 87 4.07 8.86 -4.87
CA ALA A 87 4.03 9.62 -6.11
C ALA A 87 4.87 10.91 -6.02
N PHE A 88 4.75 11.64 -4.90
CA PHE A 88 5.59 12.80 -4.62
C PHE A 88 7.08 12.42 -4.54
N ALA A 89 7.42 11.33 -3.85
CA ALA A 89 8.78 10.86 -3.72
C ALA A 89 9.40 10.52 -5.08
N LEU A 90 8.64 9.89 -5.98
CA LEU A 90 9.08 9.57 -7.34
C LEU A 90 9.35 10.83 -8.18
N TYR A 91 8.55 11.88 -7.99
CA TYR A 91 8.77 13.18 -8.62
C TYR A 91 10.00 13.89 -8.04
N GLN A 92 10.12 13.92 -6.71
CA GLN A 92 11.15 14.66 -5.99
C GLN A 92 12.53 13.98 -6.06
N SER A 93 12.59 12.66 -6.22
CA SER A 93 13.85 11.89 -6.25
C SER A 93 14.67 12.07 -7.52
N GLY A 94 14.05 12.53 -8.61
CA GLY A 94 14.70 12.63 -9.91
C GLY A 94 14.86 11.30 -10.66
N LEU A 95 14.27 10.19 -10.17
CA LEU A 95 14.26 8.89 -10.88
C LEU A 95 13.54 8.97 -12.24
N LEU A 96 12.58 9.89 -12.36
CA LEU A 96 11.89 10.20 -13.62
C LEU A 96 12.34 11.58 -14.15
N PRO A 97 13.12 11.66 -15.25
CA PRO A 97 13.67 12.92 -15.74
C PRO A 97 12.62 13.80 -16.45
N GLY A 98 12.75 15.11 -16.25
CA GLY A 98 11.99 16.12 -16.99
C GLY A 98 10.46 15.98 -16.85
N TRP A 99 9.75 15.91 -17.98
CA TRP A 99 8.29 15.84 -18.00
C TRP A 99 7.75 14.51 -17.44
N THR A 100 8.56 13.45 -17.41
CA THR A 100 8.10 12.12 -16.98
C THR A 100 7.79 12.07 -15.49
N GLY A 101 8.50 12.85 -14.66
CA GLY A 101 8.18 13.01 -13.25
C GLY A 101 6.80 13.65 -13.03
N TRP A 102 6.52 14.73 -13.75
CA TRP A 102 5.20 15.39 -13.76
C TRP A 102 4.10 14.45 -14.22
N PHE A 103 4.36 13.71 -15.30
CA PHE A 103 3.43 12.72 -15.80
C PHE A 103 3.11 11.66 -14.76
N GLY A 104 4.13 11.06 -14.14
CA GLY A 104 3.98 10.02 -13.12
C GLY A 104 3.19 10.50 -11.91
N VAL A 105 3.58 11.64 -11.31
CA VAL A 105 2.91 12.14 -10.10
C VAL A 105 1.45 12.51 -10.35
N LEU A 106 1.15 13.17 -11.47
CA LEU A 106 -0.21 13.59 -11.80
C LEU A 106 -1.10 12.41 -12.17
N LEU A 107 -0.59 11.46 -12.98
CA LEU A 107 -1.35 10.29 -13.40
C LEU A 107 -1.67 9.38 -12.21
N ILE A 108 -0.67 9.08 -11.36
CA ILE A 108 -0.84 8.23 -10.19
C ILE A 108 -1.88 8.83 -9.24
N ALA A 109 -1.76 10.12 -8.91
CA ALA A 109 -2.69 10.79 -8.00
C ALA A 109 -4.11 10.84 -8.57
N PHE A 110 -4.26 11.21 -9.85
CA PHE A 110 -5.56 11.30 -10.50
C PHE A 110 -6.27 9.94 -10.56
N ALA A 111 -5.63 8.93 -11.16
CA ALA A 111 -6.25 7.62 -11.34
C ALA A 111 -6.56 6.93 -10.00
N SER A 112 -5.67 7.06 -9.02
CA SER A 112 -5.89 6.44 -7.71
C SER A 112 -7.02 7.09 -6.94
N SER A 113 -7.22 8.42 -7.06
CA SER A 113 -8.36 9.07 -6.41
C SER A 113 -9.70 8.57 -6.96
N VAL A 114 -9.79 8.33 -8.27
CA VAL A 114 -10.96 7.71 -8.91
C VAL A 114 -11.15 6.27 -8.45
N TYR A 115 -10.08 5.47 -8.41
CA TYR A 115 -10.15 4.07 -7.99
C TYR A 115 -10.54 3.88 -6.52
N PHE A 116 -10.01 4.71 -5.61
CA PHE A 116 -10.36 4.66 -4.20
C PHE A 116 -11.84 5.02 -3.95
N ALA A 117 -12.44 5.78 -4.87
CA ALA A 117 -13.87 6.07 -4.89
C ALA A 117 -14.70 5.02 -5.65
N ASP A 118 -14.09 4.00 -6.27
CA ASP A 118 -14.81 2.96 -6.99
C ASP A 118 -15.49 1.98 -6.03
N THR A 119 -16.81 2.01 -6.01
CA THR A 119 -17.65 1.12 -5.18
C THR A 119 -17.48 -0.36 -5.50
N ARG A 120 -16.86 -0.72 -6.64
CA ARG A 120 -16.58 -2.10 -7.05
C ARG A 120 -15.22 -2.62 -6.59
N MET A 121 -14.39 -1.76 -5.97
CA MET A 121 -12.99 -2.04 -5.63
C MET A 121 -12.77 -3.32 -4.82
N LYS A 122 -13.70 -3.68 -3.93
CA LYS A 122 -13.56 -4.84 -3.04
C LYS A 122 -14.42 -6.00 -3.53
N THR A 123 -13.82 -7.18 -3.65
CA THR A 123 -14.52 -8.43 -4.01
C THR A 123 -15.05 -9.15 -2.77
N ASP A 124 -15.98 -10.09 -2.97
CA ASP A 124 -16.61 -10.87 -1.88
C ASP A 124 -15.59 -11.67 -1.04
N ASP A 125 -14.48 -12.08 -1.64
CA ASP A 125 -13.41 -12.81 -0.96
C ASP A 125 -12.36 -11.91 -0.28
N ASN A 126 -12.66 -10.61 -0.14
CA ASN A 126 -11.78 -9.56 0.40
C ASN A 126 -10.50 -9.32 -0.42
N SER A 127 -10.52 -9.68 -1.70
CA SER A 127 -9.51 -9.26 -2.68
C SER A 127 -9.92 -7.91 -3.30
N PHE A 128 -9.11 -7.42 -4.23
CA PHE A 128 -9.36 -6.18 -4.96
C PHE A 128 -9.70 -6.47 -6.43
N TRP A 129 -10.61 -5.67 -6.97
CA TRP A 129 -10.99 -5.64 -8.37
C TRP A 129 -10.24 -4.51 -9.08
N GLY A 130 -9.16 -4.87 -9.76
CA GLY A 130 -8.18 -3.93 -10.30
C GLY A 130 -6.98 -3.73 -9.38
N PHE A 131 -5.91 -3.13 -9.91
CA PHE A 131 -4.70 -2.83 -9.14
C PHE A 131 -5.07 -1.91 -7.95
N PRO A 132 -4.76 -2.27 -6.69
CA PRO A 132 -5.30 -1.60 -5.52
C PRO A 132 -4.68 -0.24 -5.19
N GLY A 133 -3.89 0.34 -6.10
CA GLY A 133 -3.21 1.62 -5.86
C GLY A 133 -2.11 1.55 -4.80
N CYS A 134 -1.52 0.37 -4.55
CA CYS A 134 -0.38 0.20 -3.64
C CYS A 134 0.94 0.71 -4.24
N TRP A 135 0.98 1.99 -4.63
CA TRP A 135 2.14 2.61 -5.28
C TRP A 135 3.36 2.68 -4.37
N ASN A 136 3.18 2.71 -3.04
CA ASN A 136 4.28 2.56 -2.08
C ASN A 136 5.10 1.30 -2.35
N MET A 137 4.48 0.17 -2.69
CA MET A 137 5.19 -1.06 -3.01
C MET A 137 5.97 -0.95 -4.31
N VAL A 138 5.39 -0.32 -5.33
CA VAL A 138 6.01 -0.13 -6.65
C VAL A 138 7.20 0.83 -6.57
N VAL A 139 6.98 2.00 -5.96
CA VAL A 139 7.98 3.06 -5.84
C VAL A 139 9.15 2.59 -4.96
N LEU A 140 8.89 1.82 -3.89
CA LEU A 140 9.98 1.24 -3.10
C LEU A 140 10.89 0.35 -3.95
N VAL A 141 10.33 -0.48 -4.82
CA VAL A 141 11.13 -1.32 -5.74
C VAL A 141 11.91 -0.44 -6.72
N PHE A 142 11.31 0.65 -7.24
CA PHE A 142 12.03 1.61 -8.09
C PHE A 142 13.24 2.23 -7.39
N PHE A 143 13.11 2.62 -6.12
CA PHE A 143 14.24 3.12 -5.32
C PHE A 143 15.31 2.06 -5.09
N ALA A 144 14.92 0.79 -4.92
CA ALA A 144 15.88 -0.30 -4.71
C ALA A 144 16.60 -0.77 -5.98
N THR A 145 16.03 -0.51 -7.16
CA THR A 145 16.50 -1.10 -8.43
C THR A 145 16.93 -0.07 -9.47
N GLU A 146 16.49 1.18 -9.34
CA GLU A 146 16.74 2.30 -10.27
C GLU A 146 16.69 1.92 -11.76
N PRO A 147 15.61 1.26 -12.25
CA PRO A 147 15.50 0.86 -13.64
C PRO A 147 15.47 2.09 -14.56
N HIS A 148 15.78 1.89 -15.84
CA HIS A 148 15.67 2.98 -16.81
C HIS A 148 14.26 3.59 -16.81
N TRP A 149 14.15 4.92 -16.87
CA TRP A 149 12.88 5.65 -16.69
C TRP A 149 11.75 5.16 -17.63
N ILE A 150 12.09 4.68 -18.83
CA ILE A 150 11.10 4.10 -19.78
C ILE A 150 10.39 2.90 -19.15
N ILE A 151 11.12 2.04 -18.43
CA ILE A 151 10.57 0.88 -17.74
C ILE A 151 9.66 1.35 -16.61
N MET A 152 10.08 2.34 -15.83
CA MET A 152 9.25 2.92 -14.75
C MET A 152 7.94 3.48 -15.31
N VAL A 153 8.00 4.31 -16.36
CA VAL A 153 6.80 4.88 -17.02
C VAL A 153 5.90 3.78 -17.59
N GLY A 154 6.48 2.75 -18.22
CA GLY A 154 5.74 1.61 -18.72
C GLY A 154 4.99 0.85 -17.62
N ILE A 155 5.65 0.60 -16.48
CA ILE A 155 5.02 -0.03 -15.31
C ILE A 155 3.91 0.87 -14.76
N ILE A 156 4.13 2.18 -14.64
CA ILE A 156 3.11 3.13 -14.18
C ILE A 156 1.88 3.07 -15.09
N LEU A 157 2.06 3.16 -16.40
CA LEU A 157 0.96 3.09 -17.37
C LEU A 157 0.16 1.79 -17.25
N VAL A 158 0.86 0.65 -17.20
CA VAL A 158 0.21 -0.67 -17.11
C VAL A 158 -0.55 -0.82 -15.80
N LEU A 159 0.05 -0.46 -14.67
CA LEU A 159 -0.59 -0.60 -13.37
C LEU A 159 -1.75 0.39 -13.20
N THR A 160 -1.62 1.63 -13.69
CA THR A 160 -2.72 2.59 -13.72
C THR A 160 -3.90 2.09 -14.54
N ALA A 161 -3.65 1.53 -15.74
CA ALA A 161 -4.72 0.92 -16.52
C ALA A 161 -5.34 -0.28 -15.79
N ALA A 162 -4.51 -1.12 -15.16
CA ALA A 162 -4.95 -2.29 -14.40
C ALA A 162 -5.85 -1.94 -13.21
N MET A 163 -5.85 -0.71 -12.70
CA MET A 163 -6.80 -0.24 -11.67
C MET A 163 -8.26 -0.36 -12.13
N PHE A 164 -8.50 -0.27 -13.45
CA PHE A 164 -9.87 -0.26 -14.01
C PHE A 164 -10.20 -1.50 -14.83
N LEU A 165 -9.31 -2.51 -14.83
CA LEU A 165 -9.51 -3.77 -15.52
C LEU A 165 -10.05 -4.85 -14.58
N PRO A 166 -10.76 -5.87 -15.09
CA PRO A 166 -11.31 -6.97 -14.31
C PRO A 166 -10.23 -7.99 -13.90
N LEU A 167 -9.19 -7.50 -13.22
CA LEU A 167 -8.04 -8.27 -12.75
C LEU A 167 -8.11 -8.39 -11.23
N LYS A 168 -8.02 -9.61 -10.71
CA LYS A 168 -8.01 -9.84 -9.27
C LYS A 168 -6.64 -9.57 -8.66
N PHE A 169 -6.60 -8.81 -7.57
CA PHE A 169 -5.40 -8.62 -6.75
C PHE A 169 -5.67 -9.06 -5.30
N ILE A 170 -4.82 -9.90 -4.71
CA ILE A 170 -5.09 -10.45 -3.38
C ILE A 170 -4.77 -9.46 -2.26
N HIS A 171 -5.53 -9.52 -1.18
CA HIS A 171 -5.12 -8.96 0.09
C HIS A 171 -4.31 -10.01 0.88
N PRO A 172 -3.06 -9.72 1.29
CA PRO A 172 -2.18 -10.73 1.89
C PRO A 172 -2.71 -11.44 3.14
N VAL A 173 -3.52 -10.74 3.95
CA VAL A 173 -4.06 -11.23 5.23
C VAL A 173 -5.49 -11.72 5.08
N ARG A 174 -6.33 -11.00 4.32
CA ARG A 174 -7.78 -11.23 4.27
C ARG A 174 -8.21 -12.26 3.23
N THR A 175 -7.51 -12.34 2.09
CA THR A 175 -7.80 -13.37 1.08
C THR A 175 -7.42 -14.74 1.64
N LYS A 176 -8.40 -15.62 1.86
CA LYS A 176 -8.18 -16.95 2.47
C LYS A 176 -7.38 -17.88 1.56
N ARG A 177 -7.65 -17.84 0.26
CA ARG A 177 -6.99 -18.67 -0.75
C ARG A 177 -5.52 -18.28 -0.86
N TRP A 178 -4.63 -19.27 -0.80
CA TRP A 178 -3.16 -19.12 -0.81
C TRP A 178 -2.58 -18.27 0.33
N ARG A 179 -3.35 -17.98 1.39
CA ARG A 179 -2.89 -17.17 2.53
C ARG A 179 -1.65 -17.74 3.20
N ALA A 180 -1.55 -19.06 3.32
CA ALA A 180 -0.41 -19.73 3.97
C ALA A 180 0.93 -19.47 3.26
N LEU A 181 0.91 -19.20 1.95
CA LEU A 181 2.09 -18.79 1.19
C LEU A 181 2.21 -17.27 1.10
N THR A 182 1.09 -16.60 0.85
CA THR A 182 1.07 -15.14 0.61
C THR A 182 1.46 -14.35 1.85
N LEU A 183 1.03 -14.77 3.04
CA LEU A 183 1.35 -14.05 4.27
C LEU A 183 2.86 -14.08 4.58
N PRO A 184 3.57 -15.22 4.51
CA PRO A 184 5.03 -15.25 4.57
C PRO A 184 5.71 -14.42 3.48
N MET A 185 5.20 -14.44 2.23
CA MET A 185 5.77 -13.63 1.14
C MET A 185 5.62 -12.12 1.42
N ALA A 186 4.47 -11.68 1.93
CA ALA A 186 4.29 -10.28 2.34
C ALA A 186 5.19 -9.90 3.51
N ALA A 187 5.36 -10.78 4.51
CA ALA A 187 6.28 -10.55 5.62
C ALA A 187 7.74 -10.46 5.15
N LEU A 188 8.14 -11.33 4.22
CA LEU A 188 9.45 -11.29 3.57
C LEU A 188 9.64 -9.99 2.79
N TRP A 189 8.62 -9.56 2.05
CA TRP A 189 8.65 -8.29 1.32
C TRP A 189 8.88 -7.11 2.26
N VAL A 190 8.14 -7.02 3.37
CA VAL A 190 8.31 -5.97 4.39
C VAL A 190 9.72 -6.03 5.01
N GLY A 191 10.23 -7.23 5.29
CA GLY A 191 11.60 -7.41 5.80
C GLY A 191 12.67 -6.90 4.83
N LEU A 192 12.52 -7.19 3.54
CA LEU A 192 13.43 -6.70 2.48
C LEU A 192 13.32 -5.19 2.28
N ALA A 193 12.09 -4.65 2.30
CA ALA A 193 11.82 -3.23 2.23
C ALA A 193 12.48 -2.46 3.40
N LEU A 194 12.33 -2.97 4.63
CA LEU A 194 12.96 -2.40 5.81
C LEU A 194 14.48 -2.52 5.74
N PHE A 195 15.00 -3.68 5.31
CA PHE A 195 16.43 -3.88 5.10
C PHE A 195 17.01 -2.89 4.09
N GLY A 196 16.32 -2.65 2.96
CA GLY A 196 16.69 -1.63 1.99
C GLY A 196 16.66 -0.22 2.58
N THR A 197 15.57 0.13 3.27
CA THR A 197 15.40 1.43 3.93
C THR A 197 16.53 1.72 4.92
N LEU A 198 16.88 0.77 5.79
CA LEU A 198 17.96 0.91 6.77
C LEU A 198 19.37 0.97 6.15
N ARG A 199 19.49 0.65 4.86
CA ARG A 199 20.74 0.64 4.10
C ARG A 199 20.77 1.74 3.03
N ASN A 200 19.86 2.71 3.10
CA ASN A 200 19.70 3.76 2.10
C ASN A 200 19.59 3.20 0.67
N PHE A 201 18.89 2.07 0.53
CA PHE A 201 18.71 1.31 -0.72
C PHE A 201 19.99 0.77 -1.36
N VAL A 202 21.14 0.84 -0.67
CA VAL A 202 22.38 0.14 -1.05
C VAL A 202 22.31 -1.32 -0.61
N MET A 203 21.68 -2.13 -1.46
CA MET A 203 21.35 -3.53 -1.20
C MET A 203 22.22 -4.48 -2.03
N PRO A 204 22.65 -5.64 -1.48
CA PRO A 204 23.28 -6.69 -2.28
C PRO A 204 22.34 -7.28 -3.34
N ASP A 205 22.89 -7.71 -4.49
CA ASP A 205 22.13 -8.22 -5.64
C ASP A 205 21.12 -9.32 -5.29
N TRP A 206 21.48 -10.25 -4.38
CA TRP A 206 20.59 -11.33 -3.97
C TRP A 206 19.31 -10.79 -3.29
N SER A 207 19.43 -9.73 -2.51
CA SER A 207 18.31 -9.13 -1.77
C SER A 207 17.42 -8.29 -2.67
N VAL A 208 18.02 -7.59 -3.65
CA VAL A 208 17.29 -6.88 -4.71
C VAL A 208 16.53 -7.87 -5.59
N THR A 209 17.19 -8.94 -6.02
CA THR A 209 16.58 -10.02 -6.81
C THR A 209 15.41 -10.64 -6.06
N LEU A 210 15.59 -10.95 -4.77
CA LEU A 210 14.52 -11.50 -3.95
C LEU A 210 13.35 -10.51 -3.78
N LEU A 211 13.63 -9.22 -3.58
CA LEU A 211 12.61 -8.17 -3.51
C LEU A 211 11.79 -8.11 -4.80
N ILE A 212 12.43 -8.16 -5.97
CA ILE A 212 11.75 -8.21 -7.27
C ILE A 212 10.86 -9.45 -7.37
N LEU A 213 11.39 -10.64 -7.08
CA LEU A 213 10.65 -11.90 -7.20
C LEU A 213 9.41 -11.93 -6.29
N VAL A 214 9.56 -11.47 -5.05
CA VAL A 214 8.45 -11.40 -4.09
C VAL A 214 7.42 -10.34 -4.53
N SER A 215 7.87 -9.20 -5.06
CA SER A 215 6.98 -8.18 -5.62
C SER A 215 6.16 -8.71 -6.79
N LEU A 216 6.79 -9.45 -7.71
CA LEU A 216 6.12 -10.11 -8.83
C LEU A 216 5.10 -11.14 -8.34
N TYR A 217 5.46 -11.96 -7.35
CA TYR A 217 4.50 -12.90 -6.74
C TYR A 217 3.28 -12.15 -6.19
N LEU A 218 3.48 -11.11 -5.36
CA LEU A 218 2.38 -10.37 -4.75
C LEU A 218 1.51 -9.65 -5.79
N LEU A 219 2.11 -9.15 -6.87
CA LEU A 219 1.42 -8.50 -7.97
C LEU A 219 0.56 -9.47 -8.78
N PHE A 220 1.05 -10.69 -9.05
CA PHE A 220 0.39 -11.64 -9.95
C PHE A 220 -0.40 -12.75 -9.27
N ALA A 221 -0.26 -12.95 -7.96
CA ALA A 221 -0.92 -14.07 -7.27
C ALA A 221 -2.45 -14.02 -7.38
N GLY A 222 -3.07 -12.83 -7.37
CA GLY A 222 -4.52 -12.69 -7.57
C GLY A 222 -4.98 -13.06 -8.98
N ILE A 223 -4.23 -12.60 -9.99
CA ILE A 223 -4.50 -12.92 -11.39
C ILE A 223 -4.35 -14.42 -11.62
N ALA A 224 -3.34 -15.05 -11.01
CA ALA A 224 -3.17 -16.50 -11.05
C ALA A 224 -4.33 -17.24 -10.37
N GLN A 225 -4.85 -16.75 -9.24
CA GLN A 225 -6.05 -17.32 -8.62
C GLN A 225 -7.29 -17.19 -9.52
N GLN A 226 -7.41 -16.11 -10.29
CA GLN A 226 -8.51 -15.91 -11.24
C GLN A 226 -8.41 -16.87 -12.43
N ALA A 227 -7.19 -17.12 -12.94
CA ALA A 227 -6.95 -18.06 -14.03
C ALA A 227 -7.10 -19.53 -13.62
N ILE A 228 -6.85 -19.86 -12.34
CA ILE A 228 -6.96 -21.22 -11.80
C ILE A 228 -8.21 -21.27 -10.92
N PRO A 229 -9.40 -21.67 -11.41
CA PRO A 229 -10.58 -21.75 -10.55
C PRO A 229 -10.41 -22.78 -9.43
N GLU A 230 -11.09 -22.57 -8.29
CA GLU A 230 -11.16 -23.61 -7.26
C GLU A 230 -11.88 -24.83 -7.84
N LYS A 231 -11.31 -26.03 -7.66
CA LYS A 231 -12.03 -27.26 -8.00
C LYS A 231 -13.30 -27.29 -7.14
N ALA A 232 -14.46 -27.40 -7.78
CA ALA A 232 -15.71 -27.65 -7.08
C ALA A 232 -15.50 -28.88 -6.18
N ARG A 233 -15.71 -28.68 -4.88
CA ARG A 233 -15.71 -29.76 -3.88
C ARG A 233 -17.06 -30.43 -3.86
#